data_AF-A0A0L8M334-F1
#
_entry.id   AF-A0A0L8M334-F1
#
_cell.length_a   1.000
_cell.length_b   1.000
_cell.length_c   1.000
_cell.angle_alpha   90.00
_cell.angle_beta   90.00
_cell.angle_gamma   90.00
#
_symmetry.space_group_name_H-M   'P 1'
#
loop_
_entity.id
_entity.type
_entity.pdbx_description
1 polymer ?
#
loop_
_entity_poly.entity_id
_entity_poly.type
_entity_poly.pdbx_seq_one_letter_code
_entity_poly.pdbx_strand_id
1 'polypeptide(L)'
;MRFTEHLRLEGISPSIGSVGDAYDNALMETINGLYKSECIRTGVFHEGPWKTIAEVEYATASWVEWYNNRRLHSSLGMISPTEYEAAHYADPETRAD
;
A
#
# COMPACT_ATOMS: atom_id res chain seq x y z
N MET A 1 -24.08 -0.86 10.55
CA MET A 1 -23.86 -1.36 9.18
C MET A 1 -22.62 -2.26 9.20
N ARG A 2 -22.67 -3.47 8.63
CA ARG A 2 -21.51 -4.40 8.62
C ARG A 2 -20.60 -4.09 7.42
N PHE A 3 -19.30 -4.34 7.55
CA PHE A 3 -18.29 -4.06 6.52
C PHE A 3 -18.66 -4.61 5.13
N THR A 4 -19.05 -5.88 5.04
CA THR A 4 -19.45 -6.52 3.77
C THR A 4 -20.70 -5.92 3.15
N GLU A 5 -21.63 -5.43 3.98
CA GLU A 5 -22.83 -4.75 3.50
C GLU A 5 -22.50 -3.37 2.93
N HIS A 6 -21.52 -2.66 3.49
CA HIS A 6 -21.06 -1.40 2.91
C HIS A 6 -20.40 -1.60 1.55
N LEU A 7 -19.48 -2.57 1.42
CA LEU A 7 -18.84 -2.89 0.14
C LEU A 7 -19.86 -3.23 -0.94
N ARG A 8 -20.89 -4.01 -0.59
CA ARG A 8 -21.98 -4.33 -1.51
C ARG A 8 -22.76 -3.08 -1.96
N LEU A 9 -23.05 -2.15 -1.05
CA LEU A 9 -23.73 -0.90 -1.40
C LEU A 9 -22.88 0.00 -2.31
N GLU A 10 -21.57 0.01 -2.12
CA GLU A 10 -20.62 0.76 -2.96
C GLU A 10 -20.27 0.02 -4.27
N GLY A 11 -20.88 -1.15 -4.54
CA GLY A 11 -20.59 -1.95 -5.73
C GLY A 11 -19.19 -2.60 -5.74
N ILE A 12 -18.52 -2.65 -4.59
CA ILE A 12 -17.18 -3.22 -4.43
C ILE A 12 -17.31 -4.72 -4.16
N SER A 13 -16.77 -5.53 -5.05
CA SER A 13 -16.66 -6.98 -4.83
C SER A 13 -15.55 -7.26 -3.82
N PRO A 14 -15.85 -7.84 -2.65
CA PRO A 14 -14.83 -8.04 -1.63
C PRO A 14 -13.99 -9.28 -1.95
N SER A 15 -12.68 -9.12 -2.12
CA SER A 15 -11.72 -10.24 -2.17
C SER A 15 -11.39 -10.72 -0.74
N ILE A 16 -12.41 -11.26 -0.07
CA ILE A 16 -12.28 -11.96 1.21
C ILE A 16 -12.31 -13.44 0.88
N GLY A 17 -11.14 -13.98 0.52
CA GLY A 17 -10.99 -15.34 0.02
C GLY A 17 -11.68 -16.39 0.89
N SER A 18 -12.10 -17.50 0.27
CA SER A 18 -12.37 -18.73 1.00
C SER A 18 -11.09 -19.21 1.71
N VAL A 19 -11.21 -19.94 2.82
CA VAL A 19 -10.05 -20.50 3.53
C VAL A 19 -9.09 -21.17 2.53
N GLY A 20 -7.87 -20.63 2.40
CA GLY A 20 -6.83 -21.16 1.52
C GLY A 20 -6.54 -20.37 0.24
N ASP A 21 -7.35 -19.35 -0.10
CA ASP A 21 -7.05 -18.44 -1.21
C ASP A 21 -6.39 -17.15 -0.68
N ALA A 22 -5.06 -17.17 -0.59
CA ALA A 22 -4.27 -16.19 0.18
C ALA A 22 -3.36 -15.31 -0.69
N TYR A 23 -3.54 -15.28 -2.01
CA TYR A 23 -2.65 -14.51 -2.90
C TYR A 23 -2.65 -13.02 -2.57
N ASP A 24 -3.83 -12.41 -2.43
CA ASP A 24 -3.96 -11.01 -2.04
C ASP A 24 -3.43 -10.77 -0.62
N ASN A 25 -3.64 -11.74 0.28
CA ASN A 25 -3.13 -11.66 1.65
C ASN A 25 -1.60 -11.69 1.69
N ALA A 26 -0.94 -12.52 0.87
CA ALA A 26 0.51 -12.62 0.81
C ALA A 26 1.15 -11.32 0.30
N LEU A 27 0.55 -10.68 -0.71
CA LEU A 27 1.01 -9.38 -1.20
C LEU A 27 0.88 -8.31 -0.10
N MET A 28 -0.29 -8.24 0.55
CA MET A 28 -0.53 -7.30 1.64
C MET A 28 0.37 -7.55 2.86
N GLU A 29 0.64 -8.82 3.20
CA GLU A 29 1.57 -9.19 4.26
C GLU A 29 3.01 -8.74 3.95
N THR A 30 3.42 -8.82 2.68
CA THR A 30 4.72 -8.32 2.23
C THR A 30 4.83 -6.81 2.46
N ILE A 31 3.81 -6.04 2.07
CA ILE A 31 3.76 -4.58 2.30
C ILE A 31 3.79 -4.26 3.80
N ASN A 32 3.01 -4.96 4.61
CA ASN A 32 3.01 -4.79 6.06
C ASN A 32 4.38 -5.13 6.69
N GLY A 33 5.06 -6.14 6.16
CA GLY A 33 6.43 -6.49 6.54
C GLY A 33 7.41 -5.35 6.28
N LEU A 34 7.38 -4.80 5.06
CA LEU A 34 8.20 -3.66 4.63
C LEU A 34 7.94 -2.42 5.46
N TYR A 35 6.67 -2.06 5.65
CA TYR A 35 6.27 -0.94 6.49
C TYR A 35 6.86 -1.05 7.90
N LYS A 36 6.75 -2.24 8.53
CA LYS A 36 7.32 -2.43 9.86
C LYS A 36 8.85 -2.36 9.86
N SER A 37 9.53 -2.89 8.83
CA SER A 37 11.00 -2.83 8.78
C SER A 37 11.55 -1.45 8.49
N GLU A 38 10.90 -0.69 7.63
CA GLU A 38 11.43 0.57 7.11
C GLU A 38 10.91 1.77 7.89
N CYS A 39 9.62 1.80 8.25
CA CYS A 39 9.02 2.91 8.97
C CYS A 39 9.09 2.73 10.49
N ILE A 40 8.67 1.57 11.02
CA ILE A 40 8.47 1.40 12.47
C ILE A 40 9.75 1.04 13.23
N ARG A 41 10.62 0.23 12.62
CA ARG A 41 11.84 -0.28 13.26
C ARG A 41 13.10 0.55 12.97
N THR A 42 13.00 1.59 12.14
CA THR A 42 14.14 2.48 11.82
C THR A 42 13.81 3.92 12.16
N GLY A 43 14.83 4.74 12.46
CA GLY A 43 14.64 6.17 12.69
C GLY A 43 14.60 7.03 11.42
N VAL A 44 14.32 6.47 10.24
CA VAL A 44 14.30 7.26 8.98
C VAL A 44 13.12 8.23 8.94
N PHE A 45 11.97 7.79 9.47
CA PHE A 45 10.71 8.55 9.42
C PHE A 45 10.26 9.10 10.77
N HIS A 46 11.06 8.88 11.83
CA HIS A 46 10.76 9.34 13.17
C HIS A 46 12.03 9.50 14.01
N GLU A 47 11.97 10.38 15.01
CA GLU A 47 13.11 10.64 15.90
C GLU A 47 12.90 9.96 17.26
N GLY A 48 13.76 8.99 17.56
CA GLY A 48 13.77 8.34 18.87
C GLY A 48 12.53 7.48 19.17
N PRO A 49 12.30 7.13 20.44
CA PRO A 49 11.19 6.27 20.82
C PRO A 49 9.82 6.91 20.59
N TRP A 50 8.83 6.10 20.19
CA TRP A 50 7.44 6.50 20.07
C TRP A 50 6.84 6.89 21.43
N LYS A 51 6.27 8.09 21.51
CA LYS A 51 5.60 8.64 22.69
C LYS A 51 4.11 8.81 22.47
N THR A 52 3.69 9.04 21.22
CA THR A 52 2.29 9.27 20.89
C THR A 52 1.87 8.53 19.62
N ILE A 53 0.56 8.28 19.48
CA ILE A 53 -0.01 7.74 18.25
C ILE A 53 0.20 8.71 17.08
N ALA A 54 0.10 10.02 17.33
CA ALA A 54 0.30 11.05 16.31
C ALA A 54 1.70 10.95 15.66
N GLU A 55 2.75 10.69 16.43
CA GLU A 55 4.10 10.47 15.86
C GLU A 55 4.12 9.29 14.90
N VAL A 56 3.43 8.19 15.23
CA VAL A 56 3.32 7.03 14.33
C VAL A 56 2.55 7.43 13.08
N GLU A 57 1.43 8.14 13.20
CA GLU A 57 0.63 8.60 12.05
C GLU A 57 1.43 9.49 11.10
N TYR A 58 2.22 10.43 11.63
CA TYR A 58 3.09 11.29 10.81
C TYR A 58 4.20 10.49 10.10
N ALA A 59 4.82 9.54 10.81
CA ALA A 59 5.82 8.68 10.22
C ALA A 59 5.21 7.78 9.13
N THR A 60 4.03 7.21 9.37
CA THR A 60 3.29 6.43 8.37
C THR A 60 2.99 7.27 7.14
N ALA A 61 2.45 8.48 7.30
CA ALA A 61 2.14 9.37 6.18
C ALA A 61 3.39 9.70 5.35
N SER A 62 4.51 9.96 6.04
CA SER A 62 5.81 10.23 5.39
C SER A 62 6.35 9.01 4.64
N TRP A 63 6.22 7.82 5.23
CA TRP A 63 6.62 6.58 4.58
C TRP A 63 5.75 6.26 3.36
N VAL A 64 4.43 6.49 3.44
CA VAL A 64 3.49 6.30 2.32
C VAL A 64 3.79 7.27 1.17
N GLU A 65 4.05 8.54 1.48
CA GLU A 65 4.45 9.52 0.46
C GLU A 65 5.72 9.07 -0.26
N TRP A 66 6.75 8.69 0.50
CA TRP A 66 8.02 8.23 -0.05
C TRP A 66 7.85 6.93 -0.86
N TYR A 67 7.14 5.94 -0.32
CA TYR A 67 6.93 4.65 -0.97
C TYR A 67 6.27 4.84 -2.34
N ASN A 68 5.21 5.64 -2.43
CA ASN A 68 4.46 5.78 -3.68
C ASN A 68 5.13 6.72 -4.68
N ASN A 69 5.76 7.80 -4.22
CA ASN A 69 6.22 8.87 -5.12
C ASN A 69 7.73 8.88 -5.37
N ARG A 70 8.53 8.14 -4.58
CA ARG A 70 10.00 8.25 -4.62
C ARG A 70 10.73 6.91 -4.59
N ARG A 71 10.12 5.86 -4.05
CA ARG A 71 10.76 4.54 -3.96
C ARG A 71 10.84 3.92 -5.35
N LEU A 72 12.06 3.63 -5.80
CA LEU A 72 12.28 2.91 -7.05
C LEU A 72 12.11 1.41 -6.83
N HIS A 73 11.35 0.75 -7.70
CA HIS A 73 11.15 -0.69 -7.68
C HIS A 73 11.73 -1.34 -8.93
N SER A 74 12.62 -2.32 -8.76
CA SER A 74 13.20 -3.07 -9.88
C SER A 74 12.14 -3.82 -10.69
N SER A 75 11.11 -4.34 -10.04
CA SER A 75 9.97 -4.99 -10.70
C SER A 75 9.13 -4.03 -11.55
N LEU A 76 9.22 -2.72 -11.29
CA LEU A 76 8.53 -1.68 -12.05
C LEU A 76 9.44 -1.03 -13.11
N GLY A 77 10.66 -1.53 -13.31
CA GLY A 77 11.62 -0.91 -14.23
C GLY A 77 12.38 0.28 -13.62
N MET A 78 12.58 0.27 -12.29
CA MET A 78 13.29 1.30 -11.54
C MET A 78 12.62 2.68 -11.57
N ILE A 79 11.28 2.71 -11.58
CA ILE A 79 10.46 3.91 -11.39
C ILE A 79 9.61 3.77 -10.10
N SER A 80 8.98 4.88 -9.69
CA SER A 80 8.08 4.89 -8.55
C SER A 80 6.72 4.23 -8.86
N PRO A 81 6.00 3.72 -7.84
CA PRO A 81 4.65 3.19 -8.02
C PRO A 81 3.70 4.18 -8.69
N THR A 82 3.74 5.47 -8.31
CA THR A 82 2.89 6.50 -8.92
C THR A 82 3.23 6.73 -10.40
N GLU A 83 4.51 6.76 -10.78
CA GLU A 83 4.89 6.86 -12.19
C GLU A 83 4.44 5.64 -12.99
N TYR A 84 4.57 4.45 -12.40
CA TYR A 84 4.13 3.20 -13.04
C TYR A 84 2.61 3.20 -13.26
N GLU A 85 1.81 3.54 -12.24
CA GLU A 85 0.35 3.63 -12.38
C GLU A 85 -0.05 4.69 -13.41
N ALA A 86 0.58 5.87 -13.37
CA ALA A 86 0.28 6.94 -14.33
C ALA A 86 0.54 6.51 -15.78
N ALA A 87 1.62 5.76 -16.02
CA ALA A 87 1.91 5.20 -17.34
C ALA A 87 0.89 4.13 -17.74
N HIS A 88 0.51 3.23 -16.82
CA HIS A 88 -0.47 2.17 -17.05
C HIS A 88 -1.85 2.73 -17.45
N TYR A 89 -2.35 3.76 -16.78
CA TYR A 89 -3.64 4.39 -17.12
C TYR A 89 -3.60 5.29 -18.35
N ALA A 90 -2.41 5.74 -18.76
CA ALA A 90 -2.22 6.50 -19.99
C ALA A 90 -2.18 5.59 -21.23
N ASP A 91 -1.95 4.28 -21.07
CA ASP A 91 -1.93 3.31 -22.15
C ASP A 91 -3.37 3.03 -22.67
N PRO A 92 -3.69 3.34 -23.95
CA PRO A 92 -4.99 3.08 -24.51
C PRO A 92 -5.36 1.59 -24.59
N GLU A 93 -4.40 0.66 -24.60
CA GLU A 93 -4.70 -0.78 -24.62
C GLU A 93 -5.26 -1.27 -23.28
N THR A 94 -4.81 -0.69 -22.16
CA THR A 94 -5.25 -1.07 -20.80
C THR A 94 -6.61 -0.47 -20.42
N ARG A 95 -7.07 0.57 -21.12
CA ARG A 95 -8.37 1.23 -20.85
C ARG A 95 -9.57 0.47 -21.42
N ALA A 96 -9.34 -0.58 -22.20
CA ALA A 96 -10.37 -1.38 -22.86
C ALA A 96 -10.83 -2.59 -22.02
N ASP A 97 -10.24 -2.78 -20.83
CA ASP A 97 -10.41 -3.94 -19.96
C ASP A 97 -11.38 -3.69 -18.79
#